data_AF-A0ABC8UD29-F1
#
_entry.id   AF-A0ABC8UD29-F1
#
_cell.length_a   1.000
_cell.length_b   1.000
_cell.length_c   1.000
_cell.angle_alpha   90.00
_cell.angle_beta   90.00
_cell.angle_gamma   90.00
#
_symmetry.space_group_name_H-M   'P 1'
#
loop_
_entity.id
_entity.type
_entity.pdbx_description
1 polymer ?
#
loop_
_entity_poly.entity_id
_entity_poly.type
_entity_poly.pdbx_seq_one_letter_code
_entity_poly.pdbx_strand_id
1 'polypeptide(L)'
;MINYALSLARSEKLDEYSQGLLVLEQCLHTQQDDDSKGMVLLAMSTVLTEREYYDEAIEKLQKISDLKRSSLAVRVAASEALVGLHVELGMDDTSSVLADICLQLLDAIKLEIGAGVGFNVLNARIRSLKGLVEHVHGDLESELFFQEAEGHEGNAALSYGEFLHGMRNFSMAKDLYQKAIQGMSENKNFSDPYNLAACNMTKEEGLLAATCALGQLEAHLGNFGDAEEILTKALKKAEEHFGTHHPKVGVILTCIALLFRHKAIMEGSSSLLIQEGLFRRAIDLLKPAVLENGGADSKMHRRDLVALARGGYAEILCVQQNRKAEGERMKNWAETAWMNRRLSLAEALEISESSSKVPVIDSRICRVL
;
A
#
# COMPACT_ATOMS: atom_id res chain seq x y z
N MET A 1 -2.94 10.01 25.16
CA MET A 1 -1.55 9.49 25.29
C MET A 1 -1.07 8.80 24.01
N ILE A 2 -1.86 7.94 23.37
CA ILE A 2 -1.48 7.29 22.10
C ILE A 2 -1.02 8.30 21.03
N ASN A 3 -1.83 9.33 20.72
CA ASN A 3 -1.44 10.34 19.72
C ASN A 3 -0.16 11.10 20.07
N TYR A 4 0.09 11.34 21.36
CA TYR A 4 1.33 11.95 21.82
C TYR A 4 2.52 11.03 21.56
N ALA A 5 2.39 9.75 21.91
CA ALA A 5 3.43 8.76 21.67
C ALA A 5 3.73 8.55 20.18
N LEU A 6 2.69 8.54 19.33
CA LEU A 6 2.84 8.52 17.86
C LEU A 6 3.58 9.75 17.36
N SER A 7 3.20 10.95 17.82
CA SER A 7 3.88 12.20 17.43
C SER A 7 5.35 12.22 17.86
N LEU A 8 5.66 11.67 19.03
CA LEU A 8 7.02 11.56 19.54
C LEU A 8 7.83 10.54 18.73
N ALA A 9 7.24 9.40 18.39
CA ALA A 9 7.91 8.33 17.64
C ALA A 9 8.25 8.73 16.19
N ARG A 10 7.43 9.62 15.61
CA ARG A 10 7.59 10.15 14.24
C ARG A 10 8.53 11.36 14.16
N SER A 11 9.09 11.80 15.28
CA SER A 11 10.10 12.85 15.26
C SER A 11 11.42 12.35 14.66
N GLU A 12 12.18 13.25 14.03
CA GLU A 12 13.46 12.93 13.36
C GLU A 12 14.59 12.58 14.34
N LYS A 13 14.40 12.77 15.65
CA LYS A 13 15.44 12.43 16.64
C LYS A 13 15.38 10.95 17.01
N LEU A 14 16.51 10.26 16.85
CA LEU A 14 16.68 8.83 17.17
C LEU A 14 16.20 8.47 18.59
N ASP A 15 16.48 9.32 19.57
CA ASP A 15 16.09 9.08 20.96
C ASP A 15 14.56 9.15 21.17
N GLU A 16 13.84 9.92 20.37
CA GLU A 16 12.40 10.17 20.53
C GLU A 16 11.55 8.99 20.01
N TYR A 17 12.08 8.18 19.08
CA TYR A 17 11.46 6.91 18.66
C TYR A 17 11.33 5.92 19.83
N SER A 18 12.45 5.65 20.51
CA SER A 18 12.49 4.73 21.64
C SER A 18 11.60 5.19 22.80
N GLN A 19 11.55 6.51 23.02
CA GLN A 19 10.67 7.12 24.02
C GLN A 19 9.19 6.97 23.64
N GLY A 20 8.83 7.17 22.37
CA GLY A 20 7.46 6.97 21.88
C GLY A 20 6.98 5.54 22.10
N LEU A 21 7.79 4.54 21.74
CA LEU A 21 7.48 3.13 22.01
C LEU A 21 7.36 2.84 23.51
N LEU A 22 8.27 3.37 24.34
CA LEU A 22 8.22 3.17 25.80
C LEU A 22 6.95 3.78 26.42
N VAL A 23 6.51 4.94 25.92
CA VAL A 23 5.22 5.53 26.33
C VAL A 23 4.05 4.63 25.93
N LEU A 24 4.08 4.02 24.74
CA LEU A 24 3.05 3.06 24.32
C LEU A 24 3.07 1.80 25.20
N GLU A 25 4.24 1.26 25.56
CA GLU A 25 4.35 0.11 26.47
C GLU A 25 3.79 0.43 27.86
N GLN A 26 4.10 1.60 28.40
CA GLN A 26 3.50 2.07 29.65
C GLN A 26 1.98 2.23 29.53
N CYS A 27 1.48 2.75 28.40
CA CYS A 27 0.04 2.78 28.13
C CYS A 27 -0.54 1.37 28.17
N LEU A 28 0.08 0.39 27.51
CA LEU A 28 -0.40 -0.99 27.47
C LEU A 28 -0.55 -1.61 28.87
N HIS A 29 0.42 -1.37 29.76
CA HIS A 29 0.39 -1.88 31.13
C HIS A 29 -0.61 -1.18 32.05
N THR A 30 -1.01 0.06 31.72
CA THR A 30 -1.93 0.86 32.54
C THR A 30 -3.40 0.70 32.15
N GLN A 31 -3.69 0.32 30.90
CA GLN A 31 -5.06 0.09 30.44
C GLN A 31 -5.70 -1.13 31.10
N GLN A 32 -6.98 -1.02 31.46
CA GLN A 32 -7.74 -2.10 32.10
C GLN A 32 -8.63 -2.86 31.11
N ASP A 33 -9.19 -2.17 30.12
CA ASP A 33 -10.07 -2.74 29.11
C ASP A 33 -9.31 -3.28 27.88
N ASP A 34 -9.87 -4.32 27.27
CA ASP A 34 -9.29 -5.00 26.12
C ASP A 34 -9.29 -4.11 24.86
N ASP A 35 -10.26 -3.21 24.72
CA ASP A 35 -10.32 -2.26 23.58
C ASP A 35 -9.15 -1.29 23.60
N SER A 36 -8.91 -0.63 24.74
CA SER A 36 -7.81 0.31 24.89
C SER A 36 -6.45 -0.38 24.77
N LYS A 37 -6.32 -1.62 25.25
CA LYS A 37 -5.11 -2.43 25.00
C LYS A 37 -4.93 -2.73 23.51
N GLY A 38 -6.00 -3.14 22.82
CA GLY A 38 -5.97 -3.38 21.38
C GLY A 38 -5.59 -2.13 20.60
N MET A 39 -6.13 -0.97 20.96
CA MET A 39 -5.78 0.33 20.38
C MET A 39 -4.30 0.70 20.55
N VAL A 40 -3.72 0.42 21.73
CA VAL A 40 -2.28 0.62 21.95
C VAL A 40 -1.47 -0.35 21.09
N LEU A 41 -1.86 -1.62 20.98
CA LEU A 41 -1.18 -2.60 20.13
C LEU A 41 -1.21 -2.22 18.64
N LEU A 42 -2.34 -1.71 18.14
CA LEU A 42 -2.48 -1.16 16.78
C LEU A 42 -1.55 0.05 16.55
N ALA A 43 -1.42 0.93 17.54
CA ALA A 43 -0.51 2.06 17.46
C ALA A 43 0.96 1.61 17.46
N MET A 44 1.32 0.64 18.31
CA MET A 44 2.66 0.05 18.34
C MET A 44 3.01 -0.62 17.02
N SER A 45 2.10 -1.42 16.45
CA SER A 45 2.35 -2.10 15.16
C SER A 45 2.57 -1.10 14.02
N THR A 46 1.86 0.03 14.04
CA THR A 46 2.02 1.11 13.05
C THR A 46 3.42 1.73 13.13
N VAL A 47 3.87 2.11 14.33
CA VAL A 47 5.20 2.71 14.55
C VAL A 47 6.34 1.73 14.21
N LEU A 48 6.14 0.44 14.47
CA LEU A 48 7.10 -0.61 14.09
C LEU A 48 7.17 -0.76 12.57
N THR A 49 6.02 -0.72 11.88
CA THR A 49 5.95 -0.80 10.42
C THR A 49 6.62 0.39 9.73
N GLU A 50 6.45 1.61 10.25
CA GLU A 50 7.12 2.83 9.75
C GLU A 50 8.65 2.76 9.83
N ARG A 51 9.20 1.86 10.65
CA ARG A 51 10.64 1.58 10.75
C ARG A 51 11.03 0.23 10.14
N GLU A 52 10.12 -0.41 9.42
CA GLU A 52 10.32 -1.71 8.76
C GLU A 52 10.59 -2.89 9.71
N TYR A 53 10.21 -2.77 10.99
CA TYR A 53 10.20 -3.88 11.96
C TYR A 53 8.93 -4.72 11.81
N TYR A 54 8.78 -5.36 10.65
CA TYR A 54 7.56 -6.08 10.26
C TYR A 54 7.22 -7.27 11.16
N ASP A 55 8.22 -8.07 11.56
CA ASP A 55 7.99 -9.25 12.40
C ASP A 55 7.42 -8.87 13.77
N GLU A 56 7.99 -7.83 14.39
CA GLU A 56 7.53 -7.30 15.67
C GLU A 56 6.13 -6.67 15.54
N ALA A 57 5.86 -5.97 14.44
CA ALA A 57 4.54 -5.40 14.16
C ALA A 57 3.47 -6.50 14.05
N ILE A 58 3.78 -7.59 13.32
CA ILE A 58 2.92 -8.77 13.18
C ILE A 58 2.65 -9.41 14.55
N GLU A 59 3.67 -9.54 15.40
CA GLU A 59 3.51 -10.08 16.76
C GLU A 59 2.54 -9.22 17.60
N LYS A 60 2.64 -7.88 17.52
CA LYS A 60 1.70 -6.99 18.22
C LYS A 60 0.27 -7.15 17.71
N LEU A 61 0.08 -7.30 16.41
CA LEU A 61 -1.25 -7.52 15.81
C LEU A 61 -1.84 -8.87 16.22
N GLN A 62 -1.04 -9.93 16.23
CA GLN A 62 -1.48 -11.27 16.66
C GLN A 62 -1.91 -11.28 18.13
N LYS A 63 -1.25 -10.52 19.01
CA LYS A 63 -1.68 -10.39 20.42
C LYS A 63 -3.10 -9.85 20.59
N ILE A 64 -3.65 -9.14 19.59
CA ILE A 64 -5.04 -8.65 19.64
C ILE A 64 -6.03 -9.81 19.55
N SER A 65 -5.69 -10.94 18.91
CA SER A 65 -6.58 -12.12 18.89
C SER A 65 -6.80 -12.74 20.26
N ASP A 66 -5.87 -12.54 21.19
CA ASP A 66 -5.97 -13.04 22.57
C ASP A 66 -6.90 -12.19 23.45
N LEU A 67 -7.23 -10.98 23.00
CA LEU A 67 -8.11 -10.03 23.72
C LEU A 67 -9.58 -10.39 23.49
N LYS A 68 -10.06 -11.39 24.25
CA LYS A 68 -11.39 -11.98 24.09
C LYS A 68 -12.57 -11.01 24.24
N ARG A 69 -12.39 -9.89 24.96
CA ARG A 69 -13.44 -8.87 25.16
C ARG A 69 -13.29 -7.65 24.26
N SER A 70 -12.35 -7.68 23.32
CA SER A 70 -12.17 -6.58 22.38
C SER A 70 -13.34 -6.44 21.41
N SER A 71 -13.68 -5.21 21.06
CA SER A 71 -14.75 -4.90 20.12
C SER A 71 -14.41 -5.40 18.72
N LEU A 72 -15.48 -5.65 17.95
CA LEU A 72 -15.34 -6.11 16.57
C LEU A 72 -14.47 -5.16 15.74
N ALA A 73 -14.60 -3.85 15.94
CA ALA A 73 -13.87 -2.87 15.15
C ALA A 73 -12.35 -2.93 15.38
N VAL A 74 -11.90 -3.14 16.63
CA VAL A 74 -10.48 -3.37 16.95
C VAL A 74 -9.96 -4.65 16.29
N ARG A 75 -10.75 -5.73 16.33
CA ARG A 75 -10.39 -7.03 15.73
C ARG A 75 -10.32 -6.96 14.20
N VAL A 76 -11.26 -6.25 13.57
CA VAL A 76 -11.26 -6.01 12.12
C VAL A 76 -10.06 -5.14 11.71
N ALA A 77 -9.80 -4.06 12.43
CA ALA A 77 -8.63 -3.19 12.17
C ALA A 77 -7.31 -3.97 12.28
N ALA A 78 -7.16 -4.82 13.31
CA ALA A 78 -5.99 -5.67 13.48
C ALA A 78 -5.81 -6.66 12.33
N SER A 79 -6.93 -7.25 11.90
CA SER A 79 -6.94 -8.23 10.83
C SER A 79 -6.63 -7.62 9.47
N GLU A 80 -7.22 -6.46 9.15
CA GLU A 80 -6.90 -5.71 7.93
C GLU A 80 -5.42 -5.30 7.88
N ALA A 81 -4.88 -4.81 8.99
CA ALA A 81 -3.46 -4.48 9.08
C ALA A 81 -2.58 -5.72 8.90
N LEU A 82 -2.97 -6.86 9.50
CA LEU A 82 -2.23 -8.10 9.37
C LEU A 82 -2.21 -8.61 7.92
N VAL A 83 -3.37 -8.64 7.25
CA VAL A 83 -3.49 -9.02 5.84
C VAL A 83 -2.69 -8.04 4.96
N GLY A 84 -2.87 -6.74 5.16
CA GLY A 84 -2.15 -5.70 4.43
C GLY A 84 -0.63 -5.84 4.52
N LEU A 85 -0.09 -6.15 5.70
CA LEU A 85 1.34 -6.41 5.88
C LEU A 85 1.79 -7.68 5.16
N HIS A 86 1.02 -8.77 5.21
CA HIS A 86 1.39 -10.01 4.51
C HIS A 86 1.42 -9.80 2.99
N VAL A 87 0.48 -9.03 2.44
CA VAL A 87 0.48 -8.65 1.02
C VAL A 87 1.71 -7.79 0.68
N GLU A 88 2.09 -6.83 1.53
CA GLU A 88 3.29 -6.01 1.33
C GLU A 88 4.59 -6.83 1.34
N LEU A 89 4.62 -7.86 2.18
CA LEU A 89 5.77 -8.77 2.31
C LEU A 89 5.81 -9.85 1.23
N GLY A 90 4.82 -9.92 0.34
CA GLY A 90 4.73 -10.93 -0.73
C GLY A 90 4.29 -12.32 -0.24
N MET A 91 3.68 -12.40 0.95
CA MET A 91 3.14 -13.63 1.53
C MET A 91 1.68 -13.83 1.11
N ASP A 92 1.47 -13.95 -0.20
CA ASP A 92 0.14 -13.96 -0.82
C ASP A 92 -0.74 -15.08 -0.24
N ASP A 93 -0.28 -16.33 -0.22
CA ASP A 93 -1.08 -17.47 0.27
C ASP A 93 -1.53 -17.29 1.74
N THR A 94 -0.64 -16.79 2.61
CA THR A 94 -0.96 -16.48 4.01
C THR A 94 -2.00 -15.37 4.10
N SER A 95 -1.88 -14.33 3.27
CA SER A 95 -2.83 -13.22 3.26
C SER A 95 -4.23 -13.66 2.83
N SER A 96 -4.36 -14.61 1.90
CA SER A 96 -5.66 -15.16 1.47
C SER A 96 -6.33 -15.96 2.58
N VAL A 97 -5.58 -16.84 3.26
CA VAL A 97 -6.08 -17.60 4.42
C VAL A 97 -6.53 -16.66 5.54
N LEU A 98 -5.75 -15.62 5.84
CA LEU A 98 -6.12 -14.63 6.85
C LEU A 98 -7.38 -13.85 6.45
N ALA A 99 -7.51 -13.44 5.19
CA ALA A 99 -8.70 -12.75 4.70
C ALA A 99 -9.96 -13.64 4.81
N ASP A 100 -9.85 -14.95 4.55
CA ASP A 100 -10.96 -15.90 4.71
C ASP A 100 -11.39 -16.06 6.17
N ILE A 101 -10.43 -16.14 7.10
CA ILE A 101 -10.73 -16.19 8.53
C ILE A 101 -11.50 -14.92 8.95
N CYS A 102 -11.15 -13.76 8.41
CA CYS A 102 -11.82 -12.50 8.72
C CYS A 102 -13.26 -12.46 8.22
N LEU A 103 -13.50 -12.96 7.01
CA LEU A 103 -14.86 -13.09 6.46
C LEU A 103 -15.70 -14.04 7.31
N GLN A 104 -15.16 -15.21 7.68
CA GLN A 104 -15.87 -16.19 8.51
C GLN A 104 -16.23 -15.62 9.90
N LEU A 105 -15.34 -14.85 10.51
CA LEU A 105 -15.61 -14.18 11.78
C LEU A 105 -16.78 -13.19 11.66
N LEU A 106 -16.86 -12.45 10.56
CA LEU A 106 -17.91 -11.47 10.34
C LEU A 106 -19.26 -12.12 10.04
N ASP A 107 -19.28 -13.23 9.29
CA ASP A 107 -20.49 -14.02 9.05
C ASP A 107 -21.03 -14.64 10.34
N ALA A 108 -20.16 -15.16 11.21
CA ALA A 108 -20.56 -15.66 12.51
C ALA A 108 -21.22 -14.56 13.36
N ILE A 109 -20.65 -13.35 13.38
CA ILE A 109 -21.18 -12.24 14.17
C ILE A 109 -22.49 -11.68 13.58
N LYS A 110 -22.64 -11.70 12.25
CA LYS A 110 -23.89 -11.33 11.58
C LYS A 110 -25.08 -12.14 12.09
N LEU A 111 -24.87 -13.44 12.34
CA LEU A 111 -25.87 -14.36 12.84
C LEU A 111 -26.22 -14.10 14.31
N GLU A 112 -25.27 -13.58 15.11
CA GLU A 112 -25.46 -13.34 16.54
C GLU A 112 -26.12 -11.98 16.86
N ILE A 113 -25.74 -10.90 16.17
CA ILE A 113 -26.07 -9.51 16.56
C ILE A 113 -26.96 -8.80 15.51
N GLY A 114 -27.06 -9.33 14.29
CA GLY A 114 -27.82 -8.73 13.17
C GLY A 114 -27.09 -7.59 12.45
N ALA A 115 -27.66 -7.12 11.33
CA ALA A 115 -27.05 -6.10 10.47
C ALA A 115 -27.40 -4.66 10.92
N GLY A 116 -26.53 -4.07 11.75
CA GLY A 116 -26.57 -2.65 12.09
C GLY A 116 -25.68 -1.77 11.20
N VAL A 117 -25.82 -0.44 11.29
CA VAL A 117 -25.04 0.52 10.46
C VAL A 117 -23.53 0.33 10.61
N GLY A 118 -23.02 0.14 11.83
CA GLY A 118 -21.60 -0.13 12.08
C GLY A 118 -21.12 -1.48 11.52
N PHE A 119 -21.99 -2.49 11.50
CA PHE A 119 -21.69 -3.79 10.90
C PHE A 119 -21.51 -3.66 9.38
N ASN A 120 -22.37 -2.89 8.71
CA ASN A 120 -22.28 -2.70 7.26
C ASN A 120 -20.96 -2.05 6.84
N VAL A 121 -20.46 -1.07 7.60
CA VAL A 121 -19.15 -0.45 7.36
C VAL A 121 -18.02 -1.46 7.49
N LEU A 122 -18.00 -2.25 8.57
CA LEU A 122 -16.97 -3.28 8.77
C LEU A 122 -17.05 -4.40 7.72
N ASN A 123 -18.26 -4.80 7.33
CA ASN A 123 -18.50 -5.78 6.28
C ASN A 123 -17.95 -5.31 4.94
N ALA A 124 -18.22 -4.05 4.56
CA ALA A 124 -17.68 -3.47 3.34
C ALA A 124 -16.15 -3.45 3.32
N ARG A 125 -15.51 -3.13 4.46
CA ARG A 125 -14.05 -3.13 4.58
C ARG A 125 -13.46 -4.53 4.42
N ILE A 126 -13.96 -5.55 5.12
CA ILE A 126 -13.42 -6.92 5.02
C ILE A 126 -13.65 -7.49 3.63
N ARG A 127 -14.81 -7.26 3.02
CA ARG A 127 -15.06 -7.70 1.63
C ARG A 127 -14.11 -7.03 0.65
N SER A 128 -13.87 -5.72 0.80
CA SER A 128 -12.89 -5.01 -0.04
C SER A 128 -11.45 -5.51 0.18
N LEU A 129 -11.12 -5.93 1.40
CA LEU A 129 -9.83 -6.53 1.73
C LEU A 129 -9.68 -7.88 1.04
N LYS A 130 -10.70 -8.75 1.10
CA LYS A 130 -10.70 -10.02 0.36
C LYS A 130 -10.59 -9.77 -1.15
N GLY A 131 -11.39 -8.83 -1.68
CA GLY A 131 -11.31 -8.43 -3.09
C GLY A 131 -9.90 -7.98 -3.49
N LEU A 132 -9.22 -7.18 -2.64
CA LEU A 132 -7.83 -6.77 -2.87
C LEU A 132 -6.88 -7.96 -2.88
N VAL A 133 -6.99 -8.87 -1.91
CA VAL A 133 -6.12 -10.05 -1.82
C VAL A 133 -6.30 -10.95 -3.04
N GLU A 134 -7.55 -11.23 -3.43
CA GLU A 134 -7.83 -12.04 -4.62
C GLU A 134 -7.37 -11.34 -5.90
N HIS A 135 -7.49 -10.01 -5.95
CA HIS A 135 -6.93 -9.23 -7.03
C HIS A 135 -5.41 -9.37 -7.15
N VAL A 136 -4.68 -9.33 -6.03
CA VAL A 136 -3.22 -9.60 -6.02
C VAL A 136 -2.90 -11.03 -6.45
N HIS A 137 -3.73 -12.01 -6.06
CA HIS A 137 -3.56 -13.41 -6.47
C HIS A 137 -3.84 -13.65 -7.95
N GLY A 138 -4.51 -12.70 -8.62
CA GLY A 138 -4.88 -12.78 -10.02
C GLY A 138 -6.20 -13.50 -10.27
N ASP A 139 -7.04 -13.67 -9.25
CA ASP A 139 -8.37 -14.24 -9.41
C ASP A 139 -9.34 -13.21 -10.03
N LEU A 140 -10.19 -13.69 -10.93
CA LEU A 140 -11.23 -12.91 -11.60
C LEU A 140 -12.49 -12.77 -10.74
N GLU A 141 -12.68 -13.61 -9.71
CA GLU A 141 -13.81 -13.51 -8.78
C GLU A 141 -13.69 -12.32 -7.82
N SER A 142 -12.57 -11.56 -7.86
CA SER A 142 -12.35 -10.38 -7.01
C SER A 142 -13.47 -9.33 -7.13
N GLU A 143 -14.10 -9.23 -8.31
CA GLU A 143 -15.19 -8.27 -8.58
C GLU A 143 -16.41 -8.50 -7.68
N LEU A 144 -16.76 -9.77 -7.40
CA LEU A 144 -17.93 -10.12 -6.61
C LEU A 144 -17.83 -9.53 -5.20
N PHE A 145 -16.65 -9.65 -4.58
CA PHE A 145 -16.40 -9.13 -3.25
C PHE A 145 -16.54 -7.60 -3.18
N PHE A 146 -16.16 -6.89 -4.25
CA PHE A 146 -16.35 -5.44 -4.29
C PHE A 146 -17.81 -5.06 -4.51
N GLN A 147 -18.53 -5.71 -5.43
CA GLN A 147 -19.93 -5.36 -5.71
C GLN A 147 -20.86 -5.63 -4.51
N GLU A 148 -20.55 -6.63 -3.69
CA GLU A 148 -21.30 -6.95 -2.48
C GLU A 148 -21.05 -5.98 -1.32
N ALA A 149 -20.09 -5.07 -1.41
CA ALA A 149 -19.79 -4.11 -0.35
C ALA A 149 -20.66 -2.86 -0.49
N GLU A 150 -21.61 -2.67 0.43
CA GLU A 150 -22.41 -1.44 0.49
C GLU A 150 -21.60 -0.29 1.12
N GLY A 151 -21.45 0.82 0.40
CA GLY A 151 -20.84 2.04 0.95
C GLY A 151 -19.31 1.98 1.01
N HIS A 152 -18.66 2.08 -0.17
CA HIS A 152 -17.21 2.21 -0.23
C HIS A 152 -16.76 3.57 0.33
N GLU A 153 -16.16 3.57 1.52
CA GLU A 153 -15.44 4.70 2.10
C GLU A 153 -14.00 4.27 2.46
N GLY A 154 -13.07 5.22 2.50
CA GLY A 154 -11.69 4.96 2.91
C GLY A 154 -10.98 3.89 2.07
N ASN A 155 -10.34 2.92 2.74
CA ASN A 155 -9.56 1.87 2.08
C ASN A 155 -10.39 1.00 1.14
N ALA A 156 -11.69 0.82 1.44
CA ALA A 156 -12.57 0.02 0.60
C ALA A 156 -12.82 0.67 -0.76
N ALA A 157 -12.98 1.99 -0.80
CA ALA A 157 -13.10 2.75 -2.03
C ALA A 157 -11.80 2.75 -2.83
N LEU A 158 -10.65 2.85 -2.15
CA LEU A 158 -9.35 2.80 -2.79
C LEU A 158 -9.12 1.44 -3.49
N SER A 159 -9.28 0.33 -2.77
CA SER A 159 -9.04 -1.01 -3.33
C SER A 159 -9.99 -1.34 -4.49
N TYR A 160 -11.27 -0.93 -4.39
CA TYR A 160 -12.20 -1.11 -5.51
C TYR A 160 -11.86 -0.20 -6.69
N GLY A 161 -11.42 1.03 -6.43
CA GLY A 161 -10.94 1.95 -7.45
C GLY A 161 -9.73 1.39 -8.21
N GLU A 162 -8.77 0.78 -7.50
CA GLU A 162 -7.61 0.09 -8.09
C GLU A 162 -8.01 -1.09 -8.96
N PHE A 163 -8.97 -1.90 -8.51
CA PHE A 163 -9.54 -2.97 -9.32
C PHE A 163 -10.13 -2.42 -10.63
N LEU A 164 -11.01 -1.42 -10.54
CA LEU A 164 -11.65 -0.81 -11.72
C LEU A 164 -10.65 -0.11 -12.64
N HIS A 165 -9.64 0.52 -12.07
CA HIS A 165 -8.54 1.15 -12.79
C HIS A 165 -7.75 0.11 -13.60
N GLY A 166 -7.39 -1.01 -12.96
CA GLY A 166 -6.73 -2.13 -13.64
C GLY A 166 -7.57 -2.75 -14.75
N MET A 167 -8.90 -2.67 -14.64
CA MET A 167 -9.88 -3.11 -15.66
C MET A 167 -10.26 -2.01 -16.67
N ARG A 168 -9.58 -0.86 -16.67
CA ARG A 168 -9.81 0.31 -17.54
C ARG A 168 -11.16 1.01 -17.39
N ASN A 169 -11.89 0.77 -16.31
CA ASN A 169 -13.07 1.56 -15.98
C ASN A 169 -12.65 2.86 -15.27
N PHE A 170 -11.97 3.73 -16.03
CA PHE A 170 -11.34 4.94 -15.51
C PHE A 170 -12.33 5.94 -14.90
N SER A 171 -13.55 6.03 -15.45
CA SER A 171 -14.58 6.93 -14.93
C SER A 171 -14.96 6.56 -13.49
N MET A 172 -15.32 5.30 -13.26
CA MET A 172 -15.70 4.86 -11.92
C MET A 172 -14.51 4.82 -10.97
N ALA A 173 -13.31 4.46 -11.45
CA ALA A 173 -12.09 4.51 -10.65
C ALA A 173 -11.79 5.92 -10.15
N LYS A 174 -11.95 6.95 -11.01
CA LYS A 174 -11.76 8.36 -10.66
C LYS A 174 -12.70 8.78 -9.52
N ASP A 175 -13.98 8.47 -9.67
CA ASP A 175 -14.99 8.80 -8.67
C ASP A 175 -14.67 8.15 -7.32
N LEU A 176 -14.25 6.87 -7.33
CA LEU A 176 -13.87 6.15 -6.12
C LEU A 176 -12.60 6.72 -5.47
N TYR A 177 -11.57 7.10 -6.24
CA TYR A 177 -10.39 7.74 -5.68
C TYR A 177 -10.70 9.11 -5.08
N GLN A 178 -11.50 9.93 -5.75
CA GLN A 178 -11.94 11.21 -5.20
C GLN A 178 -12.76 11.02 -3.92
N LYS A 179 -13.66 10.03 -3.89
CA LYS A 179 -14.43 9.67 -2.70
C LYS A 179 -13.53 9.17 -1.57
N ALA A 180 -12.52 8.34 -1.87
CA ALA A 180 -11.55 7.87 -0.88
C ALA A 180 -10.76 9.04 -0.28
N ILE A 181 -10.25 9.94 -1.12
CA ILE A 181 -9.53 11.15 -0.69
C ILE A 181 -10.42 12.04 0.16
N GLN A 182 -11.67 12.29 -0.27
CA GLN A 182 -12.62 13.12 0.46
C GLN A 182 -12.94 12.50 1.82
N GLY A 183 -13.36 11.22 1.85
CA GLY A 183 -13.70 10.50 3.07
C GLY A 183 -12.52 10.38 4.05
N MET A 184 -11.29 10.25 3.55
CA MET A 184 -10.07 10.28 4.36
C MET A 184 -9.55 11.69 4.63
N SER A 185 -10.13 12.76 4.09
CA SER A 185 -9.74 14.15 4.42
C SER A 185 -10.69 14.75 5.45
N GLU A 186 -11.98 14.42 5.34
CA GLU A 186 -13.00 14.79 6.29
C GLU A 186 -12.67 14.10 7.62
N ASN A 187 -12.29 14.88 8.63
CA ASN A 187 -12.03 14.42 9.98
C ASN A 187 -13.33 13.94 10.65
N LYS A 188 -13.92 12.84 10.17
CA LYS A 188 -14.90 12.09 10.93
C LYS A 188 -14.20 11.61 12.20
N ASN A 189 -14.79 11.99 13.34
CA ASN A 189 -14.21 11.97 14.67
C ASN A 189 -13.27 10.79 14.93
N PHE A 190 -12.09 11.05 15.51
CA PHE A 190 -11.17 10.02 16.06
C PHE A 190 -11.85 9.07 17.06
N SER A 191 -13.06 9.40 17.51
CA SER A 191 -13.88 8.59 18.41
C SER A 191 -14.80 7.60 17.69
N ASP A 192 -14.78 7.53 16.35
CA ASP A 192 -15.56 6.52 15.62
C ASP A 192 -14.78 5.19 15.58
N PRO A 193 -15.18 4.17 16.37
CA PRO A 193 -14.49 2.90 16.41
C PRO A 193 -14.49 2.19 15.04
N TYR A 194 -15.39 2.53 14.11
CA TYR A 194 -15.48 1.86 12.81
C TYR A 194 -14.46 2.35 11.77
N ASN A 195 -13.69 3.40 12.08
CA ASN A 195 -12.61 3.93 11.23
C ASN A 195 -11.20 3.55 11.72
N LEU A 196 -11.10 2.66 12.70
CA LEU A 196 -9.82 2.17 13.21
C LEU A 196 -9.04 1.45 12.12
N ALA A 197 -7.76 1.79 11.99
CA ALA A 197 -6.83 1.12 11.10
C ALA A 197 -5.40 1.25 11.63
N ALA A 198 -4.50 0.39 11.15
CA ALA A 198 -3.11 0.34 11.59
C ALA A 198 -2.17 -0.02 10.42
N CYS A 199 -0.88 0.17 10.63
CA CYS A 199 0.17 -0.16 9.66
C CYS A 199 -0.09 0.53 8.30
N ASN A 200 0.01 -0.21 7.21
CA ASN A 200 -0.21 0.30 5.85
C ASN A 200 -1.69 0.58 5.51
N MET A 201 -2.61 0.31 6.42
CA MET A 201 -4.04 0.62 6.27
C MET A 201 -4.46 1.91 6.97
N THR A 202 -3.53 2.66 7.58
CA THR A 202 -3.86 3.93 8.24
C THR A 202 -4.42 4.97 7.27
N LYS A 203 -5.07 5.99 7.84
CA LYS A 203 -5.69 7.09 7.07
C LYS A 203 -4.65 7.84 6.23
N GLU A 204 -3.47 8.09 6.79
CA GLU A 204 -2.37 8.80 6.12
C GLU A 204 -1.83 7.99 4.93
N GLU A 205 -1.59 6.69 5.14
CA GLU A 205 -1.20 5.72 4.10
C GLU A 205 -2.22 5.62 2.98
N GLY A 206 -3.50 5.47 3.35
CA GLY A 206 -4.61 5.40 2.40
C GLY A 206 -4.79 6.69 1.60
N LEU A 207 -4.64 7.85 2.23
CA LEU A 207 -4.74 9.14 1.56
C LEU A 207 -3.59 9.34 0.57
N LEU A 208 -2.37 8.97 0.96
CA LEU A 208 -1.21 9.01 0.09
C LEU A 208 -1.43 8.11 -1.13
N ALA A 209 -1.89 6.88 -0.91
CA ALA A 209 -2.11 5.91 -1.97
C ALA A 209 -3.26 6.28 -2.90
N ALA A 210 -4.39 6.76 -2.38
CA ALA A 210 -5.48 7.27 -3.22
C ALA A 210 -5.05 8.47 -4.07
N THR A 211 -4.23 9.36 -3.50
CA THR A 211 -3.63 10.48 -4.26
C THR A 211 -2.68 9.96 -5.35
N CYS A 212 -1.84 8.98 -5.03
CA CYS A 212 -0.93 8.37 -5.98
C CYS A 212 -1.66 7.63 -7.11
N ALA A 213 -2.70 6.86 -6.78
CA ALA A 213 -3.52 6.12 -7.72
C ALA A 213 -4.31 7.06 -8.65
N LEU A 214 -4.82 8.18 -8.12
CA LEU A 214 -5.43 9.22 -8.95
C LEU A 214 -4.42 9.85 -9.93
N GLY A 215 -3.19 10.12 -9.47
CA GLY A 215 -2.12 10.63 -10.34
C GLY A 215 -1.75 9.64 -11.45
N GLN A 216 -1.68 8.34 -11.15
CA GLN A 216 -1.50 7.29 -12.15
C GLN A 216 -2.67 7.24 -13.14
N LEU A 217 -3.91 7.39 -12.65
CA LEU A 217 -5.11 7.39 -13.49
C LEU A 217 -5.12 8.55 -14.48
N GLU A 218 -4.78 9.77 -14.04
CA GLU A 218 -4.64 10.92 -14.94
C GLU A 218 -3.53 10.70 -15.98
N ALA A 219 -2.43 10.03 -15.59
CA ALA A 219 -1.37 9.66 -16.52
C ALA A 219 -1.89 8.68 -17.60
N HIS A 220 -2.71 7.71 -17.21
CA HIS A 220 -3.30 6.72 -18.14
C HIS A 220 -4.39 7.33 -19.04
N LEU A 221 -5.06 8.38 -18.58
CA LEU A 221 -5.99 9.19 -19.39
C LEU A 221 -5.27 10.17 -20.34
N GLY A 222 -3.94 10.33 -20.22
CA GLY A 222 -3.15 11.27 -21.02
C GLY A 222 -3.14 12.71 -20.46
N ASN A 223 -3.72 12.95 -19.29
CA ASN A 223 -3.73 14.24 -18.60
C ASN A 223 -2.41 14.44 -17.83
N PHE A 224 -1.29 14.49 -18.57
CA PHE A 224 0.05 14.45 -17.97
C PHE A 224 0.36 15.63 -17.04
N GLY A 225 -0.21 16.81 -17.28
CA GLY A 225 -0.02 17.98 -16.41
C GLY A 225 -0.63 17.78 -15.03
N ASP A 226 -1.89 17.30 -14.98
CA ASP A 226 -2.59 17.00 -13.73
C ASP A 226 -1.90 15.84 -13.00
N ALA A 227 -1.49 14.80 -13.74
CA ALA A 227 -0.77 13.66 -13.19
C ALA A 227 0.54 14.07 -12.51
N GLU A 228 1.33 14.94 -13.15
CA GLU A 228 2.59 15.45 -12.60
C GLU A 228 2.35 16.26 -11.32
N GLU A 229 1.35 17.14 -11.30
CA GLU A 229 1.01 17.93 -10.12
C GLU A 229 0.55 17.03 -8.95
N ILE A 230 -0.33 16.06 -9.23
CA ILE A 230 -0.88 15.16 -8.22
C ILE A 230 0.21 14.25 -7.64
N LEU A 231 1.03 13.62 -8.48
CA LEU A 231 2.11 12.75 -8.01
C LEU A 231 3.21 13.53 -7.28
N THR A 232 3.49 14.77 -7.67
CA THR A 232 4.42 15.64 -6.93
C THR A 232 3.89 15.99 -5.54
N LYS A 233 2.59 16.26 -5.41
CA LYS A 233 1.94 16.43 -4.09
C LYS A 233 2.01 15.15 -3.25
N ALA A 234 1.80 13.98 -3.85
CA ALA A 234 1.95 12.70 -3.18
C ALA A 234 3.40 12.49 -2.69
N LEU A 235 4.39 12.79 -3.53
CA LEU A 235 5.81 12.68 -3.19
C LEU A 235 6.16 13.56 -1.98
N LYS A 236 5.76 14.83 -2.01
CA LYS A 236 6.00 15.76 -0.91
C LYS A 236 5.39 15.26 0.41
N LYS A 237 4.15 14.77 0.37
CA LYS A 237 3.50 14.19 1.56
C LYS A 237 4.23 12.94 2.06
N ALA A 238 4.71 12.08 1.16
CA ALA A 238 5.47 10.90 1.54
C ALA A 238 6.81 11.29 2.20
N GLU A 239 7.52 12.27 1.65
CA GLU A 239 8.77 12.78 2.24
C GLU A 239 8.53 13.46 3.60
N GLU A 240 7.45 14.21 3.77
CA GLU A 240 7.07 14.84 5.04
C GLU A 240 6.67 13.81 6.12
N HIS A 241 6.00 12.72 5.73
CA HIS A 241 5.47 11.75 6.68
C HIS A 241 6.49 10.67 7.06
N PHE A 242 7.20 10.10 6.08
CA PHE A 242 8.12 8.99 6.31
C PHE A 242 9.60 9.40 6.31
N GLY A 243 9.90 10.61 5.85
CA GLY A 243 11.26 11.06 5.58
C GLY A 243 11.73 10.74 4.16
N THR A 244 12.75 11.47 3.72
CA THR A 244 13.25 11.46 2.32
C THR A 244 13.94 10.17 1.87
N HIS A 245 14.28 9.30 2.83
CA HIS A 245 15.01 8.04 2.61
C HIS A 245 14.12 6.80 2.76
N HIS A 246 12.82 6.97 3.02
CA HIS A 246 11.93 5.83 3.24
C HIS A 246 11.56 5.14 1.91
N PRO A 247 11.40 3.80 1.87
CA PRO A 247 11.07 3.09 0.64
C PRO A 247 9.78 3.53 -0.02
N LYS A 248 8.79 4.04 0.74
CA LYS A 248 7.56 4.61 0.18
C LYS A 248 7.80 5.81 -0.73
N VAL A 249 8.83 6.61 -0.45
CA VAL A 249 9.27 7.67 -1.37
C VAL A 249 9.76 7.05 -2.69
N GLY A 250 10.48 5.93 -2.64
CA GLY A 250 10.88 5.17 -3.82
C GLY A 250 9.71 4.63 -4.64
N VAL A 251 8.60 4.24 -3.99
CA VAL A 251 7.36 3.83 -4.67
C VAL A 251 6.80 5.00 -5.49
N ILE A 252 6.62 6.16 -4.86
CA ILE A 252 6.05 7.33 -5.54
C ILE A 252 6.97 7.82 -6.67
N LEU A 253 8.29 7.79 -6.47
CA LEU A 253 9.27 8.12 -7.52
C LEU A 253 9.17 7.17 -8.72
N THR A 254 8.89 5.88 -8.47
CA THR A 254 8.64 4.90 -9.55
C THR A 254 7.40 5.29 -10.36
N CYS A 255 6.31 5.69 -9.71
CA CYS A 255 5.10 6.17 -10.39
C CYS A 255 5.38 7.42 -11.24
N ILE A 256 6.15 8.38 -10.72
CA ILE A 256 6.51 9.61 -11.46
C ILE A 256 7.41 9.26 -12.66
N ALA A 257 8.36 8.33 -12.49
CA ALA A 257 9.22 7.89 -13.59
C ALA A 257 8.40 7.24 -14.72
N LEU A 258 7.42 6.41 -14.37
CA LEU A 258 6.50 5.78 -15.32
C LEU A 258 5.57 6.80 -16.00
N LEU A 259 5.11 7.83 -15.28
CA LEU A 259 4.40 8.97 -15.88
C LEU A 259 5.24 9.63 -16.98
N PHE A 260 6.48 10.02 -16.69
CA PHE A 260 7.34 10.69 -17.67
C PHE A 260 7.69 9.80 -18.85
N ARG A 261 7.79 8.49 -18.62
CA ARG A 261 7.92 7.48 -19.67
C ARG A 261 6.68 7.44 -20.56
N HIS A 262 5.48 7.29 -19.98
CA HIS A 262 4.23 7.22 -20.73
C HIS A 262 4.01 8.48 -21.57
N LYS A 263 4.25 9.66 -20.97
CA LYS A 263 4.25 10.95 -21.66
C LYS A 263 5.20 10.98 -22.86
N ALA A 264 6.45 10.54 -22.67
CA ALA A 264 7.44 10.52 -23.73
C ALA A 264 7.04 9.62 -24.91
N ILE A 265 6.46 8.45 -24.62
CA ILE A 265 5.97 7.52 -25.65
C ILE A 265 4.81 8.15 -26.44
N MET A 266 3.81 8.71 -25.75
CA MET A 266 2.62 9.29 -26.37
C MET A 266 2.90 10.58 -27.15
N GLU A 267 3.80 11.43 -26.66
CA GLU A 267 4.18 12.68 -27.32
C GLU A 267 5.30 12.50 -28.36
N GLY A 268 5.92 11.32 -28.44
CA GLY A 268 7.11 11.09 -29.27
C GLY A 268 8.31 11.93 -28.82
N SER A 269 8.39 12.28 -27.54
CA SER A 269 9.42 13.13 -26.95
C SER A 269 10.44 12.29 -26.16
N SER A 270 11.56 12.90 -25.76
CA SER A 270 12.56 12.21 -24.91
C SER A 270 12.64 12.87 -23.53
N SER A 271 12.31 12.12 -22.48
CA SER A 271 12.51 12.53 -21.07
C SER A 271 13.53 11.64 -20.34
N LEU A 272 14.45 11.02 -21.09
CA LEU A 272 15.38 9.99 -20.62
C LEU A 272 16.18 10.41 -19.37
N LEU A 273 16.70 11.65 -19.32
CA LEU A 273 17.50 12.12 -18.19
C LEU A 273 16.68 12.23 -16.89
N ILE A 274 15.43 12.70 -16.99
CA ILE A 274 14.51 12.82 -15.86
C ILE A 274 14.15 11.41 -15.37
N GLN A 275 13.75 10.53 -16.29
CA GLN A 275 13.42 9.14 -15.97
C GLN A 275 14.62 8.42 -15.32
N GLU A 276 15.83 8.58 -15.87
CA GLU A 276 17.04 7.95 -15.33
C GLU A 276 17.30 8.38 -13.89
N GLY A 277 17.21 9.69 -13.62
CA GLY A 277 17.40 10.25 -12.29
C GLY A 277 16.36 9.73 -11.28
N LEU A 278 15.09 9.67 -11.68
CA LEU A 278 13.99 9.21 -10.84
C LEU A 278 14.11 7.71 -10.55
N PHE A 279 14.32 6.87 -11.57
CA PHE A 279 14.49 5.43 -11.38
C PHE A 279 15.72 5.10 -10.54
N ARG A 280 16.85 5.79 -10.75
CA ARG A 280 18.04 5.59 -9.92
C ARG A 280 17.74 5.87 -8.44
N ARG A 281 17.13 7.01 -8.13
CA ARG A 281 16.74 7.36 -6.75
C ARG A 281 15.72 6.35 -6.20
N ALA A 282 14.73 5.95 -6.99
CA ALA A 282 13.74 4.96 -6.57
C ALA A 282 14.39 3.61 -6.23
N ILE A 283 15.28 3.10 -7.09
CA ILE A 283 16.00 1.84 -6.86
C ILE A 283 16.87 1.94 -5.61
N ASP A 284 17.53 3.06 -5.38
CA ASP A 284 18.35 3.25 -4.18
C ASP A 284 17.53 3.25 -2.89
N LEU A 285 16.33 3.83 -2.90
CA LEU A 285 15.42 3.85 -1.76
C LEU A 285 14.68 2.52 -1.54
N LEU A 286 14.43 1.77 -2.61
CA LEU A 286 13.74 0.48 -2.53
C LEU A 286 14.69 -0.68 -2.17
N LYS A 287 16.01 -0.49 -2.27
CA LYS A 287 16.99 -1.46 -1.77
C LYS A 287 16.78 -1.65 -0.27
N PRO A 288 16.89 -2.89 0.25
CA PRO A 288 16.85 -3.12 1.69
C PRO A 288 17.97 -2.34 2.38
N ALA A 289 17.67 -1.67 3.50
CA ALA A 289 18.65 -0.91 4.29
C ALA A 289 19.77 -1.80 4.87
N VAL A 290 19.61 -3.13 4.88
CA VAL A 290 20.55 -4.10 5.47
C VAL A 290 21.18 -4.96 4.39
N LEU A 291 22.26 -4.48 3.79
CA LEU A 291 23.24 -5.30 3.07
C LEU A 291 24.67 -4.85 3.42
N GLU A 292 24.96 -4.79 4.71
CA GLU A 292 26.32 -4.89 5.26
C GLU A 292 26.39 -6.07 6.24
N ASN A 293 26.05 -7.27 5.78
CA ASN A 293 26.64 -8.56 6.20
C ASN A 293 25.83 -9.72 5.61
N GLY A 294 26.55 -10.69 5.05
CA GLY A 294 26.04 -11.64 4.06
C GLY A 294 24.99 -12.65 4.53
N GLY A 295 24.32 -13.21 3.52
CA GLY A 295 23.46 -14.38 3.61
C GLY A 295 22.66 -14.52 2.32
N ALA A 296 22.82 -15.64 1.61
CA ALA A 296 21.88 -16.05 0.58
C ALA A 296 20.50 -16.21 1.25
N ASP A 297 19.45 -15.69 0.60
CA ASP A 297 18.05 -15.65 1.05
C ASP A 297 17.63 -14.48 1.98
N SER A 298 18.15 -13.28 1.72
CA SER A 298 17.49 -12.04 2.16
C SER A 298 16.09 -11.99 1.51
N LYS A 299 15.03 -12.15 2.31
CA LYS A 299 13.63 -11.93 1.87
C LYS A 299 13.53 -10.52 1.28
N MET A 300 13.49 -10.44 -0.04
CA MET A 300 13.44 -9.15 -0.73
C MET A 300 12.00 -8.65 -0.74
N HIS A 301 11.67 -7.78 0.21
CA HIS A 301 10.36 -7.11 0.26
C HIS A 301 10.13 -6.27 -1.02
N ARG A 302 8.86 -6.11 -1.43
CA ARG A 302 8.48 -5.23 -2.55
C ARG A 302 9.12 -5.62 -3.89
N ARG A 303 9.36 -6.93 -4.10
CA ARG A 303 10.10 -7.47 -5.25
C ARG A 303 9.57 -7.03 -6.60
N ASP A 304 8.25 -7.02 -6.76
CA ASP A 304 7.57 -6.57 -7.99
C ASP A 304 7.92 -5.13 -8.35
N LEU A 305 7.94 -4.25 -7.35
CA LEU A 305 8.23 -2.83 -7.56
C LEU A 305 9.71 -2.59 -7.87
N VAL A 306 10.63 -3.31 -7.21
CA VAL A 306 12.06 -3.24 -7.55
C VAL A 306 12.31 -3.76 -8.95
N ALA A 307 11.64 -4.85 -9.35
CA ALA A 307 11.67 -5.36 -10.72
C ALA A 307 11.14 -4.32 -11.71
N LEU A 308 10.00 -3.66 -11.41
CA LEU A 308 9.45 -2.61 -12.27
C LEU A 308 10.41 -1.43 -12.43
N ALA A 309 10.93 -0.90 -11.32
CA ALA A 309 11.85 0.23 -11.35
C ALA A 309 13.17 -0.11 -12.07
N ARG A 310 13.72 -1.31 -11.85
CA ARG A 310 14.92 -1.78 -12.55
C ARG A 310 14.67 -2.08 -14.02
N GLY A 311 13.50 -2.58 -14.38
CA GLY A 311 13.09 -2.81 -15.77
C GLY A 311 13.00 -1.49 -16.54
N GLY A 312 12.33 -0.48 -15.98
CA GLY A 312 12.26 0.86 -16.56
C GLY A 312 13.64 1.53 -16.68
N TYR A 313 14.48 1.40 -15.65
CA TYR A 313 15.87 1.88 -15.70
C TYR A 313 16.70 1.17 -16.77
N ALA A 314 16.55 -0.15 -16.88
CA ALA A 314 17.29 -0.97 -17.84
C ALA A 314 17.01 -0.57 -19.29
N GLU A 315 15.75 -0.26 -19.63
CA GLU A 315 15.40 0.21 -20.97
C GLU A 315 16.13 1.52 -21.34
N ILE A 316 16.23 2.44 -20.39
CA ILE A 316 16.96 3.71 -20.57
C ILE A 316 18.45 3.42 -20.81
N LEU A 317 19.05 2.51 -20.05
CA LEU A 317 20.45 2.13 -20.23
C LEU A 317 20.72 1.41 -21.55
N CYS A 318 19.77 0.59 -22.01
CA CYS A 318 19.88 -0.13 -23.27
C CYS A 318 19.94 0.81 -24.49
N VAL A 319 19.31 1.98 -24.40
CA VAL A 319 19.41 3.03 -25.43
C VAL A 319 20.81 3.65 -25.47
N GLN A 320 21.54 3.67 -24.35
CA GLN A 320 22.88 4.22 -24.24
C GLN A 320 23.94 3.18 -24.66
N GLN A 321 24.61 3.38 -25.81
CA GLN A 321 25.57 2.41 -26.38
C GLN A 321 26.65 1.94 -25.38
N ASN A 322 27.16 2.84 -24.54
CA ASN A 322 28.21 2.53 -23.56
C ASN A 322 27.73 1.74 -22.35
N ARG A 323 26.41 1.72 -22.07
CA ARG A 323 25.80 1.08 -20.89
C ARG A 323 24.80 -0.02 -21.24
N LYS A 324 24.71 -0.39 -22.52
CA LYS A 324 23.81 -1.43 -23.00
C LYS A 324 23.98 -2.77 -22.26
N ALA A 325 25.22 -3.19 -22.03
CA ALA A 325 25.50 -4.44 -21.31
C ALA A 325 25.08 -4.40 -19.83
N GLU A 326 25.05 -3.22 -19.21
CA GLU A 326 24.52 -3.01 -17.86
C GLU A 326 22.98 -3.08 -17.88
N GLY A 327 22.36 -2.39 -18.84
CA GLY A 327 20.92 -2.44 -19.07
C GLY A 327 20.40 -3.86 -19.29
N GLU A 328 21.02 -4.64 -20.17
CA GLU A 328 20.61 -6.03 -20.44
C GLU A 328 20.69 -6.92 -19.19
N ARG A 329 21.72 -6.75 -18.35
CA ARG A 329 21.81 -7.47 -17.07
C ARG A 329 20.69 -7.10 -16.12
N MET A 330 20.39 -5.80 -15.99
CA MET A 330 19.32 -5.32 -15.11
C MET A 330 17.94 -5.76 -15.60
N LYS A 331 17.72 -5.75 -16.92
CA LYS A 331 16.50 -6.27 -17.54
C LYS A 331 16.30 -7.75 -17.25
N ASN A 332 17.32 -8.59 -17.50
CA ASN A 332 17.24 -10.02 -17.22
C ASN A 332 16.94 -10.28 -15.74
N TRP A 333 17.59 -9.54 -14.84
CA TRP A 333 17.29 -9.65 -13.41
C TRP A 333 15.84 -9.27 -13.11
N ALA A 334 15.35 -8.15 -13.66
CA ALA A 334 13.99 -7.68 -13.43
C ALA A 334 12.95 -8.69 -13.92
N GLU A 335 13.14 -9.29 -15.09
CA GLU A 335 12.27 -10.35 -15.63
C GLU A 335 12.25 -11.58 -14.72
N THR A 336 13.41 -12.00 -14.18
CA THR A 336 13.47 -13.12 -13.21
C THR A 336 12.93 -12.77 -11.82
N ALA A 337 12.88 -11.47 -11.49
CA ALA A 337 12.42 -10.98 -10.20
C ALA A 337 10.93 -10.67 -10.17
N TRP A 338 10.30 -10.54 -11.34
CA TRP A 338 8.89 -10.22 -11.50
C TRP A 338 7.99 -11.37 -11.04
N MET A 339 7.13 -11.13 -10.03
CA MET A 339 6.25 -12.16 -9.45
C MET A 339 4.76 -11.82 -9.62
N ASN A 340 4.41 -10.75 -10.33
CA ASN A 340 3.01 -10.41 -10.60
C ASN A 340 2.37 -11.50 -11.50
N ARG A 341 1.24 -12.04 -11.04
CA ARG A 341 0.54 -13.16 -11.69
C ARG A 341 -0.41 -12.71 -12.82
N ARG A 342 -0.73 -11.41 -12.88
CA ARG A 342 -1.73 -10.82 -13.79
C ARG A 342 -1.16 -10.24 -15.06
N LEU A 343 0.05 -9.70 -14.98
CA LEU A 343 0.75 -8.95 -16.02
C LEU A 343 2.18 -9.43 -16.12
N SER A 344 2.74 -9.44 -17.32
CA SER A 344 4.19 -9.53 -17.52
C SER A 344 4.87 -8.18 -17.24
N LEU A 345 6.18 -8.20 -16.94
CA LEU A 345 6.94 -6.96 -16.75
C LEU A 345 6.86 -6.03 -17.96
N ALA A 346 6.83 -6.58 -19.18
CA ALA A 346 6.71 -5.80 -20.41
C ALA A 346 5.35 -5.09 -20.49
N GLU A 347 4.24 -5.78 -20.19
CA GLU A 347 2.90 -5.17 -20.12
C GLU A 347 2.80 -4.11 -19.01
N ALA A 348 3.53 -4.30 -17.91
CA ALA A 348 3.57 -3.32 -16.82
C ALA A 348 4.40 -2.07 -17.17
N LEU A 349 5.40 -2.18 -18.05
CA LEU A 349 6.23 -1.06 -18.50
C LEU A 349 5.65 -0.34 -19.71
N GLU A 350 4.87 -1.01 -20.55
CA GLU A 350 4.30 -0.45 -21.77
C GLU A 350 2.78 -0.62 -21.80
N ILE A 351 2.09 0.47 -21.47
CA ILE A 351 0.63 0.50 -21.43
C ILE A 351 0.12 0.63 -22.87
N SER A 352 -0.22 -0.50 -23.47
CA SER A 352 -0.81 -0.52 -24.80
C SER A 352 -2.31 -0.19 -24.75
N GLU A 353 -2.80 0.60 -25.72
CA GLU A 353 -4.23 0.81 -25.93
C GLU A 353 -5.01 -0.49 -26.20
N SER A 354 -4.33 -1.53 -26.71
CA SER A 354 -4.95 -2.83 -26.98
C SER A 354 -4.99 -3.78 -25.79
N SER A 355 -4.28 -3.47 -24.71
CA SER A 355 -4.33 -4.29 -23.48
C SER A 355 -5.66 -4.09 -22.76
N SER A 356 -6.28 -5.20 -22.35
CA SER A 356 -7.47 -5.18 -21.49
C SER A 356 -7.15 -4.83 -20.03
N LYS A 357 -5.87 -4.82 -19.65
CA LYS A 357 -5.39 -4.59 -18.29
C LYS A 357 -4.38 -3.46 -18.24
N VAL A 358 -4.39 -2.70 -17.15
CA VAL A 358 -3.46 -1.60 -16.89
C VAL A 358 -2.77 -1.84 -15.54
N PRO A 359 -1.44 -1.70 -15.44
CA PRO A 359 -0.74 -1.81 -14.17
C PRO A 359 -1.13 -0.66 -13.24
N VAL A 360 -1.43 -0.97 -11.98
CA VAL A 360 -1.69 0.04 -10.96
C VAL A 360 -0.77 -0.20 -9.77
N ILE A 361 0.02 0.80 -9.39
CA ILE A 361 0.90 0.69 -8.22
C ILE A 361 0.12 1.16 -6.99
N ASP A 362 -0.19 0.24 -6.07
CA ASP A 362 -0.73 0.59 -4.75
C ASP A 362 0.44 0.89 -3.79
N SER A 363 0.57 2.14 -3.36
CA SER A 363 1.65 2.55 -2.46
C SER A 363 1.44 2.13 -1.00
N ARG A 364 0.24 1.71 -0.57
CA ARG A 364 0.02 1.15 0.79
C ARG A 364 0.76 -0.15 0.93
N ILE A 365 0.46 -1.09 0.03
CA ILE A 365 1.01 -2.45 0.02
C ILE A 365 2.29 -2.56 -0.80
N CYS A 366 2.71 -1.48 -1.47
CA CYS A 366 3.92 -1.45 -2.31
C CYS A 366 3.96 -2.56 -3.38
N ARG A 367 2.80 -2.87 -3.98
CA ARG A 367 2.63 -3.87 -5.04
C ARG A 367 2.17 -3.22 -6.34
N VAL A 368 2.52 -3.88 -7.43
CA VAL A 368 1.90 -3.62 -8.73
C VAL A 368 0.72 -4.57 -8.85
N LEU A 369 -0.48 -4.03 -9.03
CA LEU A 369 -1.72 -4.77 -9.24
C LEU A 369 -1.86 -5.09 -10.73
#